data_AF-A0A430F496-F1
#
_entry.id   AF-A0A430F496-F1
#
_cell.length_a   1.000
_cell.length_b   1.000
_cell.length_c   1.000
_cell.angle_alpha   90.00
_cell.angle_beta   90.00
_cell.angle_gamma   90.00
#
_symmetry.space_group_name_H-M   'P 1'
#
loop_
_entity.id
_entity.type
_entity.pdbx_description
1 polymer ?
#
loop_
_entity_poly.entity_id
_entity_poly.type
_entity_poly.pdbx_seq_one_letter_code
_entity_poly.pdbx_strand_id
1 'polypeptide(L)'
;MSRQQSGEPNKPGSHTPAPDAETATAEPGNTTLRAHWRAAIVWVVLAAVVAIAAIVVGVLMRTGADGRQGGESAVVATQHGSGMTVTLPGYYGDNMVFQRDAPLTVRGTVNPASSSHAGDRTRRAAFDDFNVRAISADGTKEAVTHVGDDGAFTAEFTPTAGSTTPYVIEFRDGATPVRVLANVVFGDVFLAAGQSNMELNVDQYYGDADAQQSNLGGRFTMADLPEPVVDADVRFVAADRVGGDVGFPARAVTNGRWLPAQDAEHVRAMSLLAQQFAARVRQAHPRIPVGVVQTAWGGTGIARHEADGDIYASHIKPLRGLRLAGILWYQGCNDAARAVDANAYTQRMVALINQYREDFDDADLPFLYVQLARYATDKDFRGIRQRQLDVLGDEGLANRDHVAMTVAIDTDKGTEAVIHPLGKDVLGARMAAQWLAMAHDEAVPNGPIIEKATAVAVKPGTVRLRFADGTADALNVRMPKRDVGAGVDDIATPADGEPEGFEVAGADGAFVPARATIEGDTVVLQSDGVDAIRSVRYLYANDPQARRLLYNDALPASPFVIDVTR
;
A
#
# COMPACT_ATOMS: atom_id res chain seq x y z
N MET A 1 -24.68 51.93 57.12
CA MET A 1 -23.86 53.16 56.96
C MET A 1 -23.10 53.01 55.65
N SER A 2 -23.70 53.49 54.55
CA SER A 2 -23.33 54.72 53.79
C SER A 2 -22.21 54.45 52.78
N ARG A 3 -22.48 54.20 51.48
CA ARG A 3 -22.92 55.08 50.35
C ARG A 3 -21.73 55.53 49.48
N GLN A 4 -21.70 55.15 48.19
CA GLN A 4 -22.01 55.96 46.97
C GLN A 4 -20.75 56.63 46.37
N GLN A 5 -20.52 56.85 45.05
CA GLN A 5 -21.29 57.10 43.80
C GLN A 5 -20.31 56.77 42.62
N SER A 6 -20.62 56.22 41.42
CA SER A 6 -21.58 56.48 40.31
C SER A 6 -21.39 57.79 39.53
N GLY A 7 -21.22 57.70 38.20
CA GLY A 7 -21.39 58.81 37.24
C GLY A 7 -21.00 58.48 35.79
N GLU A 8 -22.01 58.23 34.95
CA GLU A 8 -22.00 57.91 33.50
C GLU A 8 -22.38 59.20 32.67
N PRO A 9 -22.82 59.18 31.39
CA PRO A 9 -22.12 59.19 30.08
C PRO A 9 -22.47 60.41 29.17
N ASN A 10 -21.94 60.48 27.92
CA ASN A 10 -22.69 61.04 26.76
C ASN A 10 -22.05 60.76 25.36
N LYS A 11 -22.91 60.41 24.39
CA LYS A 11 -22.77 60.44 22.90
C LYS A 11 -23.76 61.54 22.38
N PRO A 12 -23.95 61.85 21.06
CA PRO A 12 -23.20 61.59 19.81
C PRO A 12 -23.03 62.87 18.92
N GLY A 13 -22.38 62.77 17.74
CA GLY A 13 -22.42 63.83 16.71
C GLY A 13 -21.75 63.43 15.39
N SER A 14 -22.54 63.41 14.31
CA SER A 14 -22.20 63.18 12.91
C SER A 14 -21.53 64.38 12.24
N HIS A 15 -20.64 64.18 11.26
CA HIS A 15 -20.64 64.87 9.96
C HIS A 15 -19.49 64.41 9.04
N THR A 16 -19.84 63.98 7.83
CA THR A 16 -18.97 63.83 6.64
C THR A 16 -18.64 65.22 6.06
N PRO A 17 -17.52 65.36 5.32
CA PRO A 17 -17.66 65.37 3.85
C PRO A 17 -16.49 64.68 3.10
N ALA A 18 -16.79 64.24 1.87
CA ALA A 18 -15.83 63.91 0.81
C ALA A 18 -15.75 65.10 -0.19
N PRO A 19 -15.04 65.06 -1.33
CA PRO A 19 -13.95 64.17 -1.80
C PRO A 19 -12.73 64.98 -2.33
N ASP A 20 -11.63 64.31 -2.68
CA ASP A 20 -10.77 64.77 -3.79
C ASP A 20 -10.15 63.56 -4.49
N ALA A 21 -10.21 63.61 -5.81
CA ALA A 21 -9.81 62.57 -6.74
C ALA A 21 -8.45 62.92 -7.36
N GLU A 22 -7.57 61.93 -7.50
CA GLU A 22 -6.68 61.86 -8.65
C GLU A 22 -6.39 60.40 -9.00
N THR A 23 -6.85 60.05 -10.19
CA THR A 23 -6.78 58.76 -10.87
C THR A 23 -5.41 58.53 -11.50
N ALA A 24 -4.75 57.42 -11.17
CA ALA A 24 -3.74 56.80 -12.02
C ALA A 24 -4.20 55.38 -12.39
N THR A 25 -4.70 55.25 -13.62
CA THR A 25 -5.13 54.00 -14.26
C THR A 25 -3.90 53.17 -14.63
N ALA A 26 -3.74 51.99 -14.03
CA ALA A 26 -2.88 50.92 -14.55
C ALA A 26 -3.76 49.91 -15.32
N GLU A 27 -3.46 49.72 -16.60
CA GLU A 27 -4.18 48.82 -17.50
C GLU A 27 -4.13 47.34 -17.05
N PRO A 28 -5.26 46.60 -17.06
CA PRO A 28 -5.26 45.15 -16.95
C PRO A 28 -5.08 44.53 -18.34
N GLY A 29 -3.84 44.39 -18.81
CA GLY A 29 -3.59 43.99 -20.19
C GLY A 29 -2.23 43.33 -20.46
N ASN A 30 -1.73 42.43 -19.60
CA ASN A 30 -0.55 41.64 -19.97
C ASN A 30 -0.36 40.31 -19.22
N THR A 31 -0.97 40.10 -18.06
CA THR A 31 -0.82 38.87 -17.27
C THR A 31 -1.66 37.71 -17.80
N THR A 32 -2.90 37.99 -18.22
CA THR A 32 -3.77 37.01 -18.89
C THR A 32 -3.26 36.64 -20.28
N LEU A 33 -2.78 37.60 -21.07
CA LEU A 33 -2.21 37.32 -22.39
C LEU A 33 -1.00 36.38 -22.29
N ARG A 34 -0.06 36.63 -21.37
CA ARG A 34 1.13 35.76 -21.18
C ARG A 34 0.76 34.35 -20.69
N ALA A 35 -0.28 34.20 -19.87
CA ALA A 35 -0.80 32.90 -19.46
C ALA A 35 -1.47 32.15 -20.63
N HIS A 36 -2.23 32.85 -21.47
CA HIS A 36 -2.83 32.28 -22.68
C HIS A 36 -1.79 31.90 -23.73
N TRP A 37 -0.71 32.68 -23.90
CA TRP A 37 0.39 32.34 -24.80
C TRP A 37 1.21 31.14 -24.31
N ARG A 38 1.42 31.00 -22.99
CA ARG A 38 2.05 29.80 -22.41
C ARG A 38 1.18 28.55 -22.59
N ALA A 39 -0.13 28.65 -22.32
CA ALA A 39 -1.06 27.55 -22.55
C ALA A 39 -1.18 27.18 -24.05
N ALA A 40 -1.17 28.17 -24.95
CA ALA A 40 -1.22 27.93 -26.38
C ALA A 40 0.06 27.28 -26.91
N ILE A 41 1.24 27.69 -26.42
CA ILE A 41 2.52 27.03 -26.76
C ILE A 41 2.54 25.60 -26.22
N VAL A 42 2.02 25.36 -25.01
CA VAL A 42 1.87 24.02 -24.42
C VAL A 42 0.96 23.14 -25.28
N TRP A 43 -0.20 23.64 -25.71
CA TRP A 43 -1.09 22.91 -26.62
C TRP A 43 -0.48 22.67 -28.00
N VAL A 44 0.32 23.60 -28.53
CA VAL A 44 1.03 23.41 -29.81
C VAL A 44 2.15 22.37 -29.68
N VAL A 45 2.88 22.34 -28.57
CA VAL A 45 3.92 21.33 -28.31
C VAL A 45 3.30 19.96 -28.04
N LEU A 46 2.24 19.86 -27.23
CA LEU A 46 1.50 18.61 -27.02
C LEU A 46 0.84 18.13 -28.31
N ALA A 47 0.23 19.01 -29.10
CA ALA A 47 -0.34 18.66 -30.40
C ALA A 47 0.74 18.24 -31.40
N ALA A 48 1.93 18.85 -31.38
CA ALA A 48 3.06 18.45 -32.21
C ALA A 48 3.62 17.08 -31.79
N VAL A 49 3.73 16.80 -30.48
CA VAL A 49 4.20 15.51 -29.95
C VAL A 49 3.16 14.40 -30.21
N VAL A 50 1.88 14.67 -30.02
CA VAL A 50 0.78 13.75 -30.37
C VAL A 50 0.67 13.56 -31.89
N ALA A 51 0.90 14.60 -32.70
CA ALA A 51 0.94 14.48 -34.15
C ALA A 51 2.15 13.67 -34.63
N ILE A 52 3.32 13.83 -34.02
CA ILE A 52 4.51 13.00 -34.31
C ILE A 52 4.25 11.55 -33.90
N ALA A 53 3.66 11.30 -32.73
CA ALA A 53 3.25 9.96 -32.30
C ALA A 53 2.17 9.35 -33.21
N ALA A 54 1.18 10.13 -33.66
CA ALA A 54 0.15 9.70 -34.59
C ALA A 54 0.67 9.49 -36.02
N ILE A 55 1.69 10.22 -36.46
CA ILE A 55 2.39 9.99 -37.73
C ILE A 55 3.20 8.70 -37.63
N VAL A 56 3.88 8.45 -36.51
CA VAL A 56 4.59 7.18 -36.25
C VAL A 56 3.60 6.00 -36.28
N VAL A 57 2.47 6.10 -35.58
CA VAL A 57 1.40 5.07 -35.56
C VAL A 57 0.70 4.92 -36.92
N GLY A 58 0.44 6.02 -37.63
CA GLY A 58 -0.20 6.03 -38.94
C GLY A 58 0.67 5.46 -40.07
N VAL A 59 2.00 5.62 -39.97
CA VAL A 59 2.97 4.96 -40.86
C VAL A 59 3.05 3.46 -40.56
N LEU A 60 2.97 3.06 -39.28
CA LEU A 60 2.89 1.66 -38.82
C LEU A 60 1.64 0.92 -39.31
N MET A 61 0.47 1.58 -39.39
CA MET A 61 -0.78 0.95 -39.84
C MET A 61 -0.91 0.84 -41.37
N ARG A 62 -0.19 1.67 -42.14
CA ARG A 62 -0.25 1.64 -43.61
C ARG A 62 0.60 0.53 -44.25
N THR A 63 1.52 -0.07 -43.50
CA THR A 63 2.39 -1.17 -43.97
C THR A 63 1.86 -2.57 -43.63
N GLY A 64 0.67 -2.70 -43.03
CA GLY A 64 0.11 -3.97 -42.54
C GLY A 64 -1.01 -4.59 -43.38
N ALA A 65 -1.31 -4.08 -44.57
CA ALA A 65 -2.38 -4.60 -45.41
C ALA A 65 -1.83 -5.45 -46.57
N ASP A 66 -1.45 -6.71 -46.28
CA ASP A 66 -1.58 -7.84 -47.21
C ASP A 66 -1.34 -9.21 -46.51
N GLY A 67 -2.40 -10.03 -46.46
CA GLY A 67 -2.39 -11.48 -46.69
C GLY A 67 -1.64 -12.50 -45.81
N ARG A 68 -2.32 -13.01 -44.77
CA ARG A 68 -2.47 -14.42 -44.27
C ARG A 68 -1.29 -15.39 -44.03
N GLN A 69 -1.36 -15.95 -42.80
CA GLN A 69 -1.12 -17.33 -42.29
C GLN A 69 0.32 -17.85 -42.13
N GLY A 70 0.68 -18.13 -40.88
CA GLY A 70 1.82 -18.98 -40.47
C GLY A 70 2.47 -18.45 -39.20
N GLY A 71 2.46 -19.24 -38.11
CA GLY A 71 3.08 -18.86 -36.84
C GLY A 71 4.59 -18.91 -36.91
N GLU A 72 5.25 -17.84 -36.47
CA GLU A 72 6.61 -17.77 -35.93
C GLU A 72 6.88 -16.32 -35.48
N SER A 73 7.77 -16.16 -34.51
CA SER A 73 8.18 -14.94 -33.82
C SER A 73 8.24 -13.70 -34.73
N ALA A 74 7.48 -12.65 -34.39
CA ALA A 74 7.54 -11.38 -35.10
C ALA A 74 8.82 -10.61 -34.75
N VAL A 75 9.85 -10.82 -35.57
CA VAL A 75 10.99 -9.90 -35.72
C VAL A 75 10.48 -8.64 -36.41
N VAL A 76 10.48 -7.51 -35.70
CA VAL A 76 10.15 -6.20 -36.26
C VAL A 76 11.32 -5.75 -37.14
N ALA A 77 11.06 -5.55 -38.44
CA ALA A 77 12.03 -5.01 -39.38
C ALA A 77 12.21 -3.49 -39.19
N THR A 78 13.46 -3.08 -39.09
CA THR A 78 14.01 -1.75 -38.86
C THR A 78 13.69 -0.76 -39.99
N GLN A 79 13.36 0.49 -39.65
CA GLN A 79 13.68 1.63 -40.50
C GLN A 79 14.67 2.56 -39.81
N HIS A 80 15.71 2.92 -40.58
CA HIS A 80 16.88 3.69 -40.19
C HIS A 80 16.52 5.08 -39.66
N GLY A 81 16.91 5.36 -38.42
CA GLY A 81 16.80 6.69 -37.82
C GLY A 81 17.21 6.78 -36.33
N SER A 82 18.20 5.99 -35.89
CA SER A 82 19.02 6.07 -34.66
C SER A 82 19.53 4.66 -34.35
N GLY A 83 20.76 4.58 -33.87
CA GLY A 83 21.53 3.34 -33.86
C GLY A 83 21.39 2.56 -32.56
N MET A 84 20.30 2.70 -31.78
CA MET A 84 20.16 2.05 -30.48
C MET A 84 18.74 1.59 -30.16
N THR A 85 18.61 0.46 -29.45
CA THR A 85 17.37 -0.02 -28.85
C THR A 85 17.48 -0.03 -27.33
N VAL A 86 16.40 0.32 -26.64
CA VAL A 86 16.33 0.35 -25.17
C VAL A 86 15.33 -0.70 -24.70
N THR A 87 15.74 -1.55 -23.77
CA THR A 87 14.90 -2.54 -23.10
C THR A 87 14.83 -2.22 -21.62
N LEU A 88 13.60 -2.06 -21.11
CA LEU A 88 13.32 -1.79 -19.70
C LEU A 88 12.65 -3.02 -19.05
N PRO A 89 12.83 -3.23 -17.74
CA PRO A 89 12.01 -4.16 -16.98
C PRO A 89 10.50 -3.93 -17.18
N GLY A 90 9.70 -4.99 -17.14
CA GLY A 90 8.27 -4.97 -17.51
C GLY A 90 7.35 -4.12 -16.64
N TYR A 91 7.85 -3.57 -15.52
CA TYR A 91 7.11 -2.63 -14.67
C TYR A 91 7.36 -1.15 -15.02
N TYR A 92 8.34 -0.82 -15.87
CA TYR A 92 8.47 0.52 -16.43
C TYR A 92 7.52 0.67 -17.61
N GLY A 93 6.63 1.66 -17.54
CA GLY A 93 5.65 1.88 -18.59
C GLY A 93 5.01 3.26 -18.53
N ASP A 94 4.17 3.55 -19.51
CA ASP A 94 3.36 4.76 -19.51
C ASP A 94 2.50 4.84 -18.26
N ASN A 95 2.17 6.07 -17.84
CA ASN A 95 1.41 6.39 -16.63
C ASN A 95 2.10 6.01 -15.31
N MET A 96 3.36 5.58 -15.31
CA MET A 96 4.05 5.15 -14.09
C MET A 96 4.08 6.27 -13.02
N VAL A 97 4.00 5.84 -11.76
CA VAL A 97 4.28 6.69 -10.60
C VAL A 97 5.67 6.32 -10.08
N PHE A 98 6.56 7.30 -9.97
CA PHE A 98 7.83 7.16 -9.26
C PHE A 98 7.71 7.68 -7.84
N GLN A 99 8.49 7.10 -6.93
CA GLN A 99 8.57 7.58 -5.56
C GLN A 99 9.10 9.02 -5.55
N ARG A 100 8.35 9.92 -4.93
CA ARG A 100 8.73 11.31 -4.71
C ARG A 100 9.84 11.41 -3.66
N ASP A 101 10.51 12.56 -3.65
CA ASP A 101 11.46 12.98 -2.61
C ASP A 101 12.68 12.07 -2.42
N ALA A 102 12.84 11.04 -3.27
CA ALA A 102 14.00 10.16 -3.33
C ALA A 102 14.70 10.26 -4.69
N PRO A 103 16.01 9.99 -4.77
CA PRO A 103 16.69 9.84 -6.05
C PRO A 103 16.01 8.76 -6.89
N LEU A 104 15.61 9.11 -8.11
CA LEU A 104 14.99 8.17 -9.03
C LEU A 104 16.10 7.49 -9.83
N THR A 105 16.22 6.17 -9.70
CA THR A 105 17.09 5.36 -10.57
C THR A 105 16.26 4.56 -11.55
N VAL A 106 16.40 4.84 -12.84
CA VAL A 106 15.86 4.01 -13.92
C VAL A 106 16.94 3.05 -14.40
N ARG A 107 16.60 1.77 -14.59
CA ARG A 107 17.53 0.73 -15.04
C ARG A 107 17.00 0.02 -16.29
N GLY A 108 17.92 -0.41 -17.15
CA GLY A 108 17.58 -1.18 -18.33
C GLY A 108 18.82 -1.62 -19.08
N THR A 109 18.64 -2.05 -20.33
CA THR A 109 19.73 -2.33 -21.26
C THR A 109 19.58 -1.49 -22.52
N VAL A 110 20.71 -1.06 -23.07
CA VAL A 110 20.79 -0.36 -24.35
C VAL A 110 21.66 -1.18 -25.30
N ASN A 111 21.18 -1.39 -26.52
CA ASN A 111 21.86 -2.19 -27.54
C ASN A 111 22.03 -1.38 -28.83
N PRO A 112 23.25 -1.20 -29.35
CA PRO A 112 23.44 -0.52 -30.61
C PRO A 112 23.01 -1.40 -31.81
N ALA A 113 22.41 -0.78 -32.82
CA ALA A 113 21.71 -1.40 -33.95
C ALA A 113 22.60 -2.25 -34.88
N SER A 114 23.92 -2.16 -34.79
CA SER A 114 24.83 -3.14 -35.39
C SER A 114 26.27 -3.00 -34.87
N SER A 115 26.72 -3.93 -34.04
CA SER A 115 28.15 -4.25 -33.93
C SER A 115 28.34 -5.76 -33.87
N SER A 116 27.79 -6.48 -34.84
CA SER A 116 28.04 -7.93 -34.97
C SER A 116 29.52 -8.27 -35.23
N HIS A 117 30.39 -7.27 -35.49
CA HIS A 117 31.82 -7.48 -35.81
C HIS A 117 32.76 -6.35 -35.31
N ALA A 118 32.32 -5.46 -34.42
CA ALA A 118 33.18 -4.36 -33.94
C ALA A 118 33.78 -4.73 -32.59
N GLY A 119 35.09 -4.58 -32.41
CA GLY A 119 35.77 -4.86 -31.14
C GLY A 119 35.22 -4.02 -29.97
N ASP A 120 35.54 -4.44 -28.75
CA ASP A 120 35.02 -3.89 -27.48
C ASP A 120 35.05 -2.34 -27.40
N ARG A 121 36.11 -1.72 -27.93
CA ARG A 121 36.28 -0.26 -27.94
C ARG A 121 35.26 0.51 -28.78
N THR A 122 34.79 -0.06 -29.89
CA THR A 122 33.79 0.55 -30.79
C THR A 122 32.38 0.46 -30.23
N ARG A 123 32.11 -0.51 -29.35
CA ARG A 123 30.82 -0.65 -28.67
C ARG A 123 30.65 0.38 -27.55
N ARG A 124 31.73 0.62 -26.78
CA ARG A 124 31.74 1.63 -25.72
C ARG A 124 31.54 3.05 -26.23
N ALA A 125 32.23 3.42 -27.31
CA ALA A 125 32.05 4.73 -27.96
C ALA A 125 30.63 4.94 -28.51
N ALA A 126 29.89 3.85 -28.81
CA ALA A 126 28.50 3.98 -29.20
C ALA A 126 27.65 4.48 -28.01
N PHE A 127 27.94 4.06 -26.78
CA PHE A 127 27.15 4.45 -25.61
C PHE A 127 27.38 5.88 -25.13
N ASP A 128 28.43 6.57 -25.59
CA ASP A 128 28.78 7.93 -25.16
C ASP A 128 27.65 8.94 -25.44
N ASP A 129 26.81 8.68 -26.46
CA ASP A 129 25.68 9.54 -26.83
C ASP A 129 24.38 9.18 -26.07
N PHE A 130 24.35 8.08 -25.30
CA PHE A 130 23.15 7.65 -24.59
C PHE A 130 22.86 8.56 -23.39
N ASN A 131 21.69 9.21 -23.44
CA ASN A 131 21.21 10.08 -22.37
C ASN A 131 19.72 9.84 -22.09
N VAL A 132 19.30 10.19 -20.88
CA VAL A 132 17.90 10.09 -20.45
C VAL A 132 17.47 11.42 -19.84
N ARG A 133 16.32 11.93 -20.27
CA ARG A 133 15.79 13.21 -19.78
C ARG A 133 14.31 13.12 -19.46
N ALA A 134 13.88 13.90 -18.47
CA ALA A 134 12.50 14.05 -18.07
C ALA A 134 12.00 15.44 -18.42
N ILE A 135 10.91 15.54 -19.17
CA ILE A 135 10.35 16.81 -19.68
C ILE A 135 8.96 17.01 -19.08
N SER A 136 8.74 18.14 -18.42
CA SER A 136 7.45 18.54 -17.86
C SER A 136 7.16 20.01 -18.21
N ALA A 137 5.92 20.45 -17.96
CA ALA A 137 5.56 21.86 -17.97
C ALA A 137 6.42 22.71 -17.01
N ASP A 138 6.97 22.09 -15.96
CA ASP A 138 7.83 22.74 -14.96
C ASP A 138 9.31 22.82 -15.39
N GLY A 139 9.67 22.21 -16.53
CA GLY A 139 11.02 22.25 -17.10
C GLY A 139 11.55 20.88 -17.51
N THR A 140 12.84 20.85 -17.86
CA THR A 140 13.55 19.63 -18.24
C THR A 140 14.58 19.27 -17.17
N LYS A 141 14.63 17.99 -16.81
CA LYS A 141 15.64 17.40 -15.93
C LYS A 141 16.45 16.40 -16.73
N GLU A 142 17.76 16.51 -16.69
CA GLU A 142 18.68 15.54 -17.28
C GLU A 142 19.08 14.52 -16.20
N ALA A 143 19.12 13.23 -16.56
CA ALA A 143 19.63 12.18 -15.67
C ALA A 143 21.15 12.08 -15.77
N VAL A 144 21.78 11.66 -14.67
CA VAL A 144 23.17 11.17 -14.73
C VAL A 144 23.12 9.73 -15.25
N THR A 145 23.62 9.50 -16.45
CA THR A 145 23.60 8.19 -17.11
C THR A 145 24.94 7.46 -16.99
N HIS A 146 24.87 6.18 -16.66
CA HIS A 146 26.02 5.28 -16.66
C HIS A 146 25.65 4.04 -17.46
N VAL A 147 26.46 3.68 -18.46
CA VAL A 147 26.28 2.48 -19.29
C VAL A 147 27.50 1.59 -19.12
N GLY A 148 27.27 0.34 -18.71
CA GLY A 148 28.30 -0.70 -18.62
C GLY A 148 28.66 -1.26 -19.99
N ASP A 149 29.79 -1.97 -20.07
CA ASP A 149 30.28 -2.55 -21.33
C ASP A 149 29.32 -3.62 -21.90
N ASP A 150 28.48 -4.21 -21.05
CA ASP A 150 27.41 -5.15 -21.42
C ASP A 150 26.11 -4.46 -21.90
N GLY A 151 26.09 -3.11 -21.91
CA GLY A 151 24.93 -2.31 -22.26
C GLY A 151 23.92 -2.14 -21.13
N ALA A 152 24.15 -2.67 -19.93
CA ALA A 152 23.31 -2.37 -18.77
C ALA A 152 23.50 -0.90 -18.38
N PHE A 153 22.40 -0.17 -18.18
CA PHE A 153 22.48 1.25 -17.80
C PHE A 153 21.74 1.56 -16.50
N THR A 154 22.20 2.63 -15.87
CA THR A 154 21.48 3.36 -14.81
C THR A 154 21.31 4.80 -15.25
N ALA A 155 20.13 5.38 -15.01
CA ALA A 155 19.83 6.78 -15.24
C ALA A 155 19.25 7.37 -13.95
N GLU A 156 20.02 8.23 -13.29
CA GLU A 156 19.66 8.80 -12.00
C GLU A 156 19.17 10.24 -12.14
N PHE A 157 17.95 10.52 -11.69
CA PHE A 157 17.42 11.87 -11.59
C PHE A 157 17.52 12.37 -10.16
N THR A 158 17.80 13.67 -10.01
CA THR A 158 17.71 14.35 -8.72
C THR A 158 16.32 14.16 -8.10
N PRO A 159 16.21 14.06 -6.76
CA PRO A 159 14.94 13.98 -6.06
C PRO A 159 13.92 14.98 -6.58
N THR A 160 12.69 14.51 -6.78
CA THR A 160 11.60 15.31 -7.34
C THR A 160 10.41 15.25 -6.42
N ALA A 161 9.94 16.43 -6.02
CA ALA A 161 8.77 16.57 -5.17
C ALA A 161 7.52 15.99 -5.84
N GLY A 162 6.61 15.46 -5.03
CA GLY A 162 5.38 14.86 -5.53
C GLY A 162 4.46 15.92 -6.17
N SER A 163 3.87 15.57 -7.31
CA SER A 163 2.96 16.43 -8.07
C SER A 163 2.17 15.61 -9.07
N THR A 164 0.95 16.06 -9.36
CA THR A 164 0.12 15.52 -10.44
C THR A 164 0.56 15.98 -11.84
N THR A 165 1.60 16.82 -11.93
CA THR A 165 2.13 17.32 -13.20
C THR A 165 2.93 16.23 -13.91
N PRO A 166 2.54 15.82 -15.13
CA PRO A 166 3.18 14.72 -15.82
C PRO A 166 4.52 15.11 -16.45
N TYR A 167 5.42 14.14 -16.46
CA TYR A 167 6.67 14.13 -17.18
C TYR A 167 6.59 13.15 -18.37
N VAL A 168 7.37 13.46 -19.40
CA VAL A 168 7.75 12.54 -20.47
C VAL A 168 9.20 12.15 -20.22
N ILE A 169 9.48 10.86 -20.05
CA ILE A 169 10.84 10.34 -19.91
C ILE A 169 11.31 9.86 -21.28
N GLU A 170 12.33 10.50 -21.82
CA GLU A 170 12.92 10.14 -23.11
C GLU A 170 14.28 9.47 -22.88
N PHE A 171 14.46 8.28 -23.44
CA PHE A 171 15.75 7.63 -23.60
C PHE A 171 16.24 7.93 -25.02
N ARG A 172 17.46 8.42 -25.15
CA ARG A 172 17.92 9.12 -26.36
C ARG A 172 19.27 8.59 -26.82
N ASP A 173 19.42 8.55 -28.14
CA ASP A 173 20.68 8.41 -28.86
C ASP A 173 21.07 9.82 -29.35
N GLY A 174 21.95 10.48 -28.58
CA GLY A 174 22.26 11.90 -28.74
C GLY A 174 21.01 12.77 -28.63
N ALA A 175 20.62 13.40 -29.73
CA ALA A 175 19.43 14.26 -29.79
C ALA A 175 18.12 13.53 -30.12
N THR A 176 18.18 12.23 -30.44
CA THR A 176 17.04 11.48 -30.98
C THR A 176 16.43 10.57 -29.92
N PRO A 177 15.15 10.73 -29.54
CA PRO A 177 14.47 9.76 -28.69
C PRO A 177 14.36 8.39 -29.36
N VAL A 178 14.81 7.35 -28.67
CA VAL A 178 14.73 5.94 -29.09
C VAL A 178 13.67 5.17 -28.32
N ARG A 179 13.30 5.65 -27.12
CA ARG A 179 12.20 5.13 -26.30
C ARG A 179 11.61 6.27 -25.48
N VAL A 180 10.31 6.24 -25.26
CA VAL A 180 9.59 7.22 -24.46
C VAL A 180 8.68 6.52 -23.45
N LEU A 181 8.60 7.06 -22.24
CA LEU A 181 7.53 6.79 -21.27
C LEU A 181 6.71 8.06 -21.10
N ALA A 182 5.42 7.97 -21.37
CA ALA A 182 4.49 9.10 -21.30
C ALA A 182 3.74 9.15 -19.96
N ASN A 183 3.32 10.36 -19.57
CA ASN A 183 2.48 10.61 -18.39
C ASN A 183 3.08 10.05 -17.07
N VAL A 184 4.39 10.17 -16.89
CA VAL A 184 5.04 9.76 -15.64
C VAL A 184 4.83 10.82 -14.57
N VAL A 185 4.47 10.44 -13.35
CA VAL A 185 4.29 11.37 -12.22
C VAL A 185 5.13 10.94 -11.01
N PHE A 186 5.32 11.85 -10.06
CA PHE A 186 6.04 11.58 -8.81
C PHE A 186 5.05 11.61 -7.65
N GLY A 187 5.04 10.55 -6.84
CA GLY A 187 4.05 10.32 -5.79
C GLY A 187 4.52 9.28 -4.77
N ASP A 188 3.60 8.71 -4.00
CA ASP A 188 3.89 7.67 -3.03
C ASP A 188 3.66 6.28 -3.66
N VAL A 189 4.69 5.44 -3.71
CA VAL A 189 4.65 4.13 -4.39
C VAL A 189 4.66 2.98 -3.38
N PHE A 190 3.65 2.12 -3.42
CA PHE A 190 3.48 1.01 -2.50
C PHE A 190 3.60 -0.34 -3.20
N LEU A 191 4.20 -1.31 -2.52
CA LEU A 191 4.19 -2.71 -2.95
C LEU A 191 3.08 -3.47 -2.20
N ALA A 192 2.10 -3.99 -2.93
CA ALA A 192 1.00 -4.80 -2.38
C ALA A 192 1.29 -6.30 -2.59
N ALA A 193 1.78 -6.95 -1.54
CA ALA A 193 2.29 -8.33 -1.54
C ALA A 193 1.54 -9.26 -0.56
N GLY A 194 1.78 -10.56 -0.68
CA GLY A 194 1.13 -11.60 0.14
C GLY A 194 0.28 -12.54 -0.70
N GLN A 195 -0.95 -12.83 -0.25
CA GLN A 195 -1.84 -13.78 -0.94
C GLN A 195 -3.21 -13.17 -1.28
N SER A 196 -4.22 -14.04 -1.41
CA SER A 196 -5.55 -13.71 -1.93
C SER A 196 -6.20 -12.50 -1.26
N ASN A 197 -6.08 -12.32 0.06
CA ASN A 197 -6.70 -11.17 0.71
C ASN A 197 -6.04 -9.81 0.36
N MET A 198 -4.80 -9.83 -0.13
CA MET A 198 -4.16 -8.68 -0.77
C MET A 198 -4.37 -8.67 -2.30
N GLU A 199 -4.43 -9.82 -2.98
CA GLU A 199 -4.58 -9.87 -4.45
C GLU A 199 -6.00 -9.54 -4.94
N LEU A 200 -7.00 -9.88 -4.13
CA LEU A 200 -8.40 -9.97 -4.53
C LEU A 200 -8.89 -8.70 -5.24
N ASN A 201 -9.38 -8.89 -6.45
CA ASN A 201 -9.91 -7.86 -7.35
C ASN A 201 -11.11 -8.41 -8.10
N VAL A 202 -11.89 -7.52 -8.69
CA VAL A 202 -13.18 -7.88 -9.29
C VAL A 202 -13.03 -8.86 -10.44
N ASP A 203 -12.05 -8.66 -11.33
CA ASP A 203 -11.94 -9.49 -12.53
C ASP A 203 -11.49 -10.93 -12.21
N GLN A 204 -10.49 -11.09 -11.34
CA GLN A 204 -9.95 -12.43 -11.03
C GLN A 204 -10.78 -13.22 -10.02
N TYR A 205 -11.48 -12.55 -9.11
CA TYR A 205 -12.17 -13.22 -8.00
C TYR A 205 -13.69 -13.21 -8.10
N TYR A 206 -14.24 -12.36 -8.97
CA TYR A 206 -15.69 -12.21 -9.13
C TYR A 206 -16.14 -12.10 -10.59
N GLY A 207 -15.25 -12.35 -11.55
CA GLY A 207 -15.52 -12.19 -12.98
C GLY A 207 -16.60 -13.12 -13.54
N ASP A 208 -16.87 -14.24 -12.87
CA ASP A 208 -17.92 -15.21 -13.23
C ASP A 208 -18.65 -15.76 -11.99
N ALA A 209 -19.71 -16.53 -12.23
CA ALA A 209 -20.58 -17.07 -11.18
C ALA A 209 -19.87 -18.08 -10.27
N ASP A 210 -18.93 -18.88 -10.79
CA ASP A 210 -18.22 -19.89 -10.01
C ASP A 210 -17.22 -19.21 -9.07
N ALA A 211 -16.50 -18.20 -9.56
CA ALA A 211 -15.60 -17.37 -8.76
C ALA A 211 -16.36 -16.60 -7.68
N GLN A 212 -17.51 -16.01 -8.01
CA GLN A 212 -18.39 -15.37 -7.02
C GLN A 212 -18.86 -16.35 -5.95
N GLN A 213 -19.34 -17.54 -6.34
CA GLN A 213 -19.77 -18.55 -5.40
C GLN A 213 -18.62 -19.00 -4.48
N SER A 214 -17.41 -19.18 -5.03
CA SER A 214 -16.24 -19.60 -4.25
C SER A 214 -15.75 -18.54 -3.27
N ASN A 215 -15.78 -17.26 -3.65
CA ASN A 215 -15.17 -16.18 -2.86
C ASN A 215 -16.17 -15.42 -1.98
N LEU A 216 -17.47 -15.47 -2.30
CA LEU A 216 -18.54 -14.87 -1.50
C LEU A 216 -19.35 -15.92 -0.72
N GLY A 217 -19.22 -17.21 -1.05
CA GLY A 217 -19.87 -18.31 -0.34
C GLY A 217 -21.41 -18.29 -0.37
N GLY A 218 -22.00 -17.51 -1.27
CA GLY A 218 -23.45 -17.19 -1.27
C GLY A 218 -23.91 -16.39 -0.04
N ARG A 219 -22.97 -15.91 0.78
CA ARG A 219 -23.24 -15.07 1.96
C ARG A 219 -23.30 -13.58 1.61
N PHE A 220 -22.59 -13.21 0.54
CA PHE A 220 -22.46 -11.86 0.06
C PHE A 220 -22.73 -11.80 -1.44
N THR A 221 -22.97 -10.59 -1.90
CA THR A 221 -23.14 -10.22 -3.30
C THR A 221 -22.07 -9.21 -3.71
N MET A 222 -21.94 -8.98 -5.01
CA MET A 222 -21.06 -7.93 -5.53
C MET A 222 -21.39 -6.53 -5.03
N ALA A 223 -22.65 -6.30 -4.64
CA ALA A 223 -23.09 -5.01 -4.10
C ALA A 223 -22.64 -4.79 -2.64
N ASP A 224 -22.20 -5.85 -1.94
CA ASP A 224 -21.68 -5.76 -0.58
C ASP A 224 -20.17 -5.45 -0.55
N LEU A 225 -19.50 -5.46 -1.71
CA LEU A 225 -18.09 -5.09 -1.80
C LEU A 225 -17.92 -3.58 -1.59
N PRO A 226 -16.78 -3.13 -1.04
CA PRO A 226 -16.47 -1.71 -0.97
C PRO A 226 -16.54 -1.04 -2.33
N GLU A 227 -17.02 0.21 -2.34
CA GLU A 227 -17.12 1.01 -3.55
C GLU A 227 -15.76 1.12 -4.26
N PRO A 228 -15.70 0.90 -5.59
CA PRO A 228 -14.48 1.04 -6.35
C PRO A 228 -13.93 2.46 -6.28
N VAL A 229 -12.61 2.57 -6.21
CA VAL A 229 -11.94 3.88 -6.19
C VAL A 229 -11.84 4.43 -7.61
N VAL A 230 -12.33 5.65 -7.82
CA VAL A 230 -12.25 6.38 -9.08
C VAL A 230 -11.44 7.66 -8.87
N ASP A 231 -10.13 7.56 -9.09
CA ASP A 231 -9.14 8.63 -9.01
C ASP A 231 -7.99 8.33 -9.98
N ALA A 232 -7.84 9.13 -11.04
CA ALA A 232 -6.82 8.92 -12.07
C ALA A 232 -5.37 9.12 -11.59
N ASP A 233 -5.19 9.72 -10.41
CA ASP A 233 -3.90 9.83 -9.73
C ASP A 233 -3.57 8.60 -8.86
N VAL A 234 -4.51 7.65 -8.71
CA VAL A 234 -4.21 6.29 -8.27
C VAL A 234 -3.91 5.45 -9.49
N ARG A 235 -2.73 4.83 -9.53
CA ARG A 235 -2.27 4.05 -10.69
C ARG A 235 -1.64 2.76 -10.23
N PHE A 236 -1.80 1.70 -11.01
CA PHE A 236 -1.26 0.40 -10.62
C PHE A 236 -0.66 -0.37 -11.79
N VAL A 237 0.28 -1.25 -11.44
CA VAL A 237 0.72 -2.36 -12.27
C VAL A 237 0.60 -3.62 -11.43
N ALA A 238 0.23 -4.74 -12.04
CA ALA A 238 0.00 -5.99 -11.34
C ALA A 238 0.73 -7.14 -12.02
N ALA A 239 1.32 -8.03 -11.23
CA ALA A 239 1.99 -9.23 -11.68
C ALA A 239 0.98 -10.37 -11.96
N ASP A 240 1.29 -11.18 -12.96
CA ASP A 240 0.58 -12.40 -13.30
C ASP A 240 1.16 -13.58 -12.51
N ARG A 241 0.43 -14.69 -12.46
CA ARG A 241 0.75 -15.86 -11.64
C ARG A 241 1.83 -16.75 -12.29
N VAL A 242 3.00 -16.17 -12.52
CA VAL A 242 4.19 -16.83 -13.12
C VAL A 242 5.37 -16.77 -12.14
N GLY A 243 5.82 -17.94 -11.69
CA GLY A 243 6.97 -18.08 -10.78
C GLY A 243 8.29 -18.31 -11.53
N GLY A 244 9.41 -18.12 -10.84
CA GLY A 244 10.76 -18.38 -11.33
C GLY A 244 11.49 -17.13 -11.82
N ASP A 245 12.72 -17.27 -12.30
CA ASP A 245 13.55 -16.14 -12.75
C ASP A 245 13.18 -15.71 -14.18
N VAL A 246 11.99 -15.10 -14.33
CA VAL A 246 11.43 -14.65 -15.62
C VAL A 246 11.37 -13.13 -15.77
N GLY A 247 11.91 -12.40 -14.80
CA GLY A 247 11.67 -10.95 -14.64
C GLY A 247 10.25 -10.67 -14.13
N PHE A 248 9.87 -9.38 -14.05
CA PHE A 248 8.54 -8.98 -13.55
C PHE A 248 7.45 -9.41 -14.54
N PRO A 249 6.53 -10.33 -14.16
CA PRO A 249 5.55 -10.88 -15.09
C PRO A 249 4.31 -9.98 -15.13
N ALA A 250 4.39 -8.80 -15.78
CA ALA A 250 3.25 -7.88 -15.83
C ALA A 250 1.99 -8.54 -16.44
N ARG A 251 0.82 -8.36 -15.82
CA ARG A 251 -0.46 -8.90 -16.30
C ARG A 251 -0.80 -8.34 -17.67
N ALA A 252 -1.40 -9.18 -18.52
CA ALA A 252 -1.86 -8.79 -19.85
C ALA A 252 -2.79 -7.55 -19.84
N VAL A 253 -3.63 -7.38 -18.80
CA VAL A 253 -4.52 -6.21 -18.65
C VAL A 253 -3.75 -4.89 -18.59
N THR A 254 -2.55 -4.91 -18.00
CA THR A 254 -1.66 -3.75 -17.92
C THR A 254 -0.88 -3.54 -19.22
N ASN A 255 -0.70 -4.57 -20.06
CA ASN A 255 -0.04 -4.51 -21.37
C ASN A 255 1.25 -3.66 -21.39
N GLY A 256 2.09 -3.78 -20.35
CA GLY A 256 3.35 -3.03 -20.22
C GLY A 256 3.20 -1.54 -19.87
N ARG A 257 2.05 -1.10 -19.33
CA ARG A 257 1.80 0.26 -18.81
C ARG A 257 1.15 0.21 -17.43
N TRP A 258 1.23 1.30 -16.70
CA TRP A 258 0.44 1.47 -15.49
C TRP A 258 -0.98 1.87 -15.87
N LEU A 259 -1.96 1.29 -15.20
CA LEU A 259 -3.38 1.61 -15.40
C LEU A 259 -3.81 2.64 -14.35
N PRO A 260 -4.30 3.82 -14.76
CA PRO A 260 -4.95 4.74 -13.83
C PRO A 260 -6.32 4.19 -13.41
N ALA A 261 -6.71 4.40 -12.15
CA ALA A 261 -8.04 4.11 -11.63
C ALA A 261 -9.04 5.20 -12.06
N GLN A 262 -9.06 5.51 -13.36
CA GLN A 262 -9.84 6.60 -13.96
C GLN A 262 -11.35 6.32 -14.01
N ASP A 263 -11.74 5.06 -13.96
CA ASP A 263 -13.13 4.60 -14.00
C ASP A 263 -13.27 3.22 -13.34
N ALA A 264 -14.53 2.83 -13.15
CA ALA A 264 -14.90 1.57 -12.52
C ALA A 264 -14.58 0.33 -13.37
N GLU A 265 -14.11 0.45 -14.62
CA GLU A 265 -13.68 -0.69 -15.43
C GLU A 265 -12.21 -1.00 -15.15
N HIS A 266 -11.34 0.00 -15.24
CA HIS A 266 -9.89 -0.19 -15.06
C HIS A 266 -9.52 -0.65 -13.65
N VAL A 267 -10.21 -0.14 -12.63
CA VAL A 267 -9.90 -0.45 -11.23
C VAL A 267 -10.30 -1.89 -10.85
N ARG A 268 -11.11 -2.58 -11.67
CA ARG A 268 -11.54 -3.98 -11.41
C ARG A 268 -10.40 -4.98 -11.39
N ALA A 269 -9.28 -4.66 -12.02
CA ALA A 269 -8.09 -5.49 -12.02
C ALA A 269 -7.15 -5.19 -10.83
N MET A 270 -7.39 -4.13 -10.06
CA MET A 270 -6.60 -3.73 -8.91
C MET A 270 -7.13 -4.34 -7.61
N SER A 271 -6.23 -4.72 -6.69
CA SER A 271 -6.57 -5.17 -5.33
C SER A 271 -7.59 -4.25 -4.65
N LEU A 272 -8.69 -4.81 -4.16
CA LEU A 272 -9.68 -4.06 -3.38
C LEU A 272 -9.06 -3.46 -2.11
N LEU A 273 -8.16 -4.18 -1.42
CA LEU A 273 -7.52 -3.62 -0.23
C LEU A 273 -6.59 -2.45 -0.59
N ALA A 274 -5.77 -2.61 -1.62
CA ALA A 274 -4.86 -1.55 -2.06
C ALA A 274 -5.62 -0.33 -2.60
N GLN A 275 -6.78 -0.53 -3.25
CA GLN A 275 -7.67 0.56 -3.65
C GLN A 275 -8.10 1.38 -2.42
N GLN A 276 -8.69 0.72 -1.41
CA GLN A 276 -9.20 1.41 -0.23
C GLN A 276 -8.09 2.11 0.57
N PHE A 277 -6.90 1.50 0.65
CA PHE A 277 -5.71 2.14 1.20
C PHE A 277 -5.32 3.39 0.41
N ALA A 278 -5.17 3.27 -0.92
CA ALA A 278 -4.74 4.37 -1.79
C ALA A 278 -5.73 5.55 -1.74
N ALA A 279 -7.03 5.28 -1.70
CA ALA A 279 -8.05 6.33 -1.55
C ALA A 279 -7.88 7.14 -0.27
N ARG A 280 -7.49 6.50 0.84
CA ARG A 280 -7.29 7.17 2.13
C ARG A 280 -6.00 7.99 2.14
N VAL A 281 -4.92 7.48 1.53
CA VAL A 281 -3.69 8.26 1.32
C VAL A 281 -3.96 9.49 0.43
N ARG A 282 -4.70 9.31 -0.67
CA ARG A 282 -5.11 10.40 -1.57
C ARG A 282 -6.01 11.42 -0.90
N GLN A 283 -6.92 10.99 -0.02
CA GLN A 283 -7.76 11.89 0.76
C GLN A 283 -6.92 12.80 1.67
N ALA A 284 -5.88 12.24 2.31
CA ALA A 284 -4.95 13.03 3.11
C ALA A 284 -4.06 13.94 2.24
N HIS A 285 -3.57 13.42 1.10
CA HIS A 285 -2.63 14.09 0.20
C HIS A 285 -3.18 14.23 -1.23
N PRO A 286 -4.20 15.09 -1.48
CA PRO A 286 -4.93 15.14 -2.76
C PRO A 286 -4.10 15.64 -3.95
N ARG A 287 -2.88 16.14 -3.71
CA ARG A 287 -1.96 16.60 -4.77
C ARG A 287 -0.80 15.64 -5.04
N ILE A 288 -0.75 14.51 -4.33
CA ILE A 288 0.32 13.52 -4.44
C ILE A 288 -0.29 12.24 -5.03
N PRO A 289 0.10 11.84 -6.26
CA PRO A 289 -0.32 10.56 -6.84
C PRO A 289 0.08 9.36 -5.99
N VAL A 290 -0.66 8.26 -6.12
CA VAL A 290 -0.35 6.98 -5.48
C VAL A 290 -0.12 5.91 -6.53
N GLY A 291 1.05 5.28 -6.47
CA GLY A 291 1.39 4.12 -7.28
C GLY A 291 1.24 2.83 -6.48
N VAL A 292 0.64 1.78 -7.06
CA VAL A 292 0.63 0.44 -6.46
C VAL A 292 1.27 -0.58 -7.41
N VAL A 293 2.34 -1.22 -6.96
CA VAL A 293 2.87 -2.43 -7.59
C VAL A 293 2.25 -3.63 -6.88
N GLN A 294 1.37 -4.35 -7.55
CA GLN A 294 0.70 -5.52 -6.97
C GLN A 294 1.43 -6.81 -7.33
N THR A 295 1.90 -7.50 -6.30
CA THR A 295 2.64 -8.77 -6.41
C THR A 295 2.00 -9.91 -5.62
N ALA A 296 0.92 -9.64 -4.89
CA ALA A 296 0.21 -10.66 -4.13
C ALA A 296 -0.32 -11.80 -5.02
N TRP A 297 -0.19 -13.04 -4.55
CA TRP A 297 -0.60 -14.24 -5.27
C TRP A 297 -1.38 -15.20 -4.34
N GLY A 298 -2.65 -15.42 -4.64
CA GLY A 298 -3.59 -16.26 -3.92
C GLY A 298 -3.20 -17.72 -3.76
N GLY A 299 -3.48 -18.28 -2.58
CA GLY A 299 -3.21 -19.68 -2.26
C GLY A 299 -1.73 -20.01 -2.00
N THR A 300 -0.91 -19.00 -1.67
CA THR A 300 0.53 -19.18 -1.52
C THR A 300 0.95 -19.06 -0.05
N GLY A 301 1.87 -19.92 0.38
CA GLY A 301 2.53 -19.84 1.68
C GLY A 301 3.70 -18.86 1.63
N ILE A 302 4.09 -18.33 2.79
CA ILE A 302 5.14 -17.31 2.90
C ILE A 302 6.48 -17.77 2.31
N ALA A 303 6.78 -19.06 2.37
CA ALA A 303 8.00 -19.66 1.83
C ALA A 303 8.27 -19.36 0.35
N ARG A 304 7.22 -19.12 -0.45
CA ARG A 304 7.36 -18.79 -1.88
C ARG A 304 7.75 -17.33 -2.12
N HIS A 305 7.57 -16.46 -1.13
CA HIS A 305 7.85 -15.02 -1.17
C HIS A 305 9.22 -14.64 -0.59
N GLU A 306 9.91 -15.58 0.05
CA GLU A 306 11.27 -15.40 0.58
C GLU A 306 12.33 -15.59 -0.52
N ALA A 307 13.59 -15.23 -0.25
CA ALA A 307 14.72 -15.21 -1.21
C ALA A 307 14.83 -16.41 -2.18
N ASP A 308 14.62 -17.63 -1.69
CA ASP A 308 14.72 -18.86 -2.49
C ASP A 308 13.39 -19.27 -3.14
N GLY A 309 12.34 -18.50 -2.91
CA GLY A 309 10.99 -18.71 -3.39
C GLY A 309 10.82 -18.32 -4.86
N ASP A 310 9.97 -19.06 -5.56
CA ASP A 310 9.68 -18.83 -6.97
C ASP A 310 8.89 -17.54 -7.21
N ILE A 311 8.08 -17.09 -6.26
CA ILE A 311 7.36 -15.82 -6.34
C ILE A 311 8.32 -14.67 -6.08
N TYR A 312 9.21 -14.78 -5.10
CA TYR A 312 10.26 -13.79 -4.89
C TYR A 312 11.07 -13.52 -6.17
N ALA A 313 11.50 -14.60 -6.83
CA ALA A 313 12.34 -14.53 -8.03
C ALA A 313 11.70 -13.74 -9.18
N SER A 314 10.39 -13.85 -9.39
CA SER A 314 9.67 -13.11 -10.45
C SER A 314 9.02 -11.81 -9.97
N HIS A 315 8.60 -11.71 -8.72
CA HIS A 315 7.74 -10.61 -8.27
C HIS A 315 8.47 -9.56 -7.45
N ILE A 316 9.55 -9.91 -6.75
CA ILE A 316 10.23 -9.01 -5.81
C ILE A 316 11.63 -8.68 -6.31
N LYS A 317 12.45 -9.70 -6.58
CA LYS A 317 13.82 -9.55 -7.08
C LYS A 317 13.92 -8.61 -8.30
N PRO A 318 13.00 -8.64 -9.29
CA PRO A 318 13.10 -7.74 -10.44
C PRO A 318 12.82 -6.27 -10.11
N LEU A 319 12.13 -6.00 -8.99
CA LEU A 319 11.79 -4.65 -8.54
C LEU A 319 12.94 -3.97 -7.78
N ARG A 320 14.03 -4.68 -7.48
CA ARG A 320 15.20 -4.11 -6.78
C ARG A 320 15.70 -2.85 -7.47
N GLY A 321 15.97 -1.81 -6.68
CA GLY A 321 16.34 -0.47 -7.15
C GLY A 321 15.15 0.46 -7.38
N LEU A 322 13.91 -0.02 -7.29
CA LEU A 322 12.73 0.84 -7.12
C LEU A 322 12.70 1.38 -5.69
N ARG A 323 12.44 2.67 -5.53
CA ARG A 323 12.14 3.29 -4.22
C ARG A 323 10.65 3.16 -3.93
N LEU A 324 10.31 2.87 -2.68
CA LEU A 324 8.96 2.62 -2.22
C LEU A 324 8.65 3.51 -1.00
N ALA A 325 7.41 3.94 -0.87
CA ALA A 325 6.87 4.59 0.33
C ALA A 325 6.50 3.56 1.42
N GLY A 326 6.31 2.29 1.05
CA GLY A 326 6.01 1.22 2.00
C GLY A 326 5.54 -0.09 1.37
N ILE A 327 5.47 -1.11 2.19
CA ILE A 327 4.98 -2.45 1.86
C ILE A 327 3.61 -2.66 2.51
N LEU A 328 2.65 -3.16 1.73
CA LEU A 328 1.36 -3.65 2.21
C LEU A 328 1.36 -5.18 2.10
N TRP A 329 1.21 -5.88 3.24
CA TRP A 329 1.28 -7.33 3.31
C TRP A 329 0.02 -7.94 3.92
N TYR A 330 -0.65 -8.84 3.20
CA TYR A 330 -1.73 -9.65 3.79
C TYR A 330 -1.61 -11.13 3.40
N GLN A 331 -1.07 -11.91 4.34
CA GLN A 331 -0.78 -13.32 4.14
C GLN A 331 -0.88 -14.12 5.44
N GLY A 332 -1.00 -15.44 5.32
CA GLY A 332 -0.88 -16.39 6.43
C GLY A 332 -1.92 -17.51 6.38
N CYS A 333 -2.99 -17.35 5.62
CA CYS A 333 -4.07 -18.32 5.56
C CYS A 333 -3.62 -19.68 5.01
N ASN A 334 -2.62 -19.69 4.12
CA ASN A 334 -2.08 -20.94 3.58
C ASN A 334 -1.18 -21.65 4.60
N ASP A 335 -0.34 -20.91 5.31
CA ASP A 335 0.56 -21.46 6.34
C ASP A 335 -0.21 -22.00 7.56
N ALA A 336 -1.45 -21.55 7.78
CA ALA A 336 -2.35 -22.14 8.77
C ALA A 336 -2.71 -23.62 8.50
N ALA A 337 -2.49 -24.13 7.28
CA ALA A 337 -2.89 -25.49 6.90
C ALA A 337 -2.02 -26.59 7.51
N ARG A 338 -0.79 -26.28 7.93
CA ARG A 338 0.19 -27.26 8.42
C ARG A 338 0.91 -26.71 9.64
N ALA A 339 0.98 -27.51 10.70
CA ALA A 339 1.62 -27.10 11.95
C ALA A 339 3.09 -26.66 11.79
N VAL A 340 3.85 -27.31 10.90
CA VAL A 340 5.25 -26.93 10.64
C VAL A 340 5.37 -25.53 10.02
N ASP A 341 4.44 -25.16 9.14
CA ASP A 341 4.44 -23.87 8.45
C ASP A 341 3.97 -22.78 9.43
N ALA A 342 2.91 -23.06 10.19
CA ALA A 342 2.43 -22.17 11.25
C ALA A 342 3.49 -21.94 12.35
N ASN A 343 4.26 -22.95 12.74
CA ASN A 343 5.31 -22.81 13.76
C ASN A 343 6.53 -22.02 13.26
N ALA A 344 6.83 -22.05 11.96
CA ALA A 344 7.92 -21.29 11.38
C ALA A 344 7.55 -19.82 11.06
N TYR A 345 6.26 -19.48 11.11
CA TYR A 345 5.73 -18.25 10.52
C TYR A 345 6.36 -16.96 11.06
N THR A 346 6.56 -16.82 12.39
CA THR A 346 7.15 -15.61 12.99
C THR A 346 8.54 -15.34 12.41
N GLN A 347 9.41 -16.35 12.41
CA GLN A 347 10.80 -16.20 11.95
C GLN A 347 10.86 -15.94 10.43
N ARG A 348 9.96 -16.55 9.66
CA ARG A 348 9.83 -16.28 8.22
C ARG A 348 9.37 -14.85 7.92
N MET A 349 8.38 -14.34 8.68
CA MET A 349 7.95 -12.95 8.56
C MET A 349 9.07 -11.97 8.91
N VAL A 350 9.80 -12.20 10.01
CA VAL A 350 10.94 -11.35 10.40
C VAL A 350 12.02 -11.36 9.33
N ALA A 351 12.39 -12.54 8.81
CA ALA A 351 13.36 -12.67 7.73
C ALA A 351 12.89 -11.94 6.46
N LEU A 352 11.61 -12.10 6.07
CA LEU A 352 11.04 -11.46 4.89
C LEU A 352 11.03 -9.93 5.01
N ILE A 353 10.68 -9.37 6.17
CA ILE A 353 10.69 -7.92 6.39
C ILE A 353 12.10 -7.36 6.24
N ASN A 354 13.08 -7.99 6.91
CA ASN A 354 14.48 -7.56 6.84
C ASN A 354 15.02 -7.71 5.40
N GLN A 355 14.69 -8.82 4.73
CA GLN A 355 15.08 -9.05 3.34
C GLN A 355 14.55 -7.95 2.41
N TYR A 356 13.28 -7.55 2.54
CA TYR A 356 12.70 -6.53 1.68
C TYR A 356 13.41 -5.18 1.87
N ARG A 357 13.75 -4.83 3.10
CA ARG A 357 14.56 -3.63 3.41
C ARG A 357 15.93 -3.66 2.74
N GLU A 358 16.60 -4.81 2.74
CA GLU A 358 17.85 -5.00 2.01
C GLU A 358 17.67 -4.91 0.49
N ASP A 359 16.62 -5.52 -0.06
CA ASP A 359 16.36 -5.55 -1.50
C ASP A 359 16.03 -4.17 -2.08
N PHE A 360 15.35 -3.33 -1.29
CA PHE A 360 14.97 -1.96 -1.67
C PHE A 360 15.93 -0.88 -1.14
N ASP A 361 17.05 -1.30 -0.51
CA ASP A 361 18.10 -0.41 0.02
C ASP A 361 17.52 0.66 0.96
N ASP A 362 16.60 0.26 1.84
CA ASP A 362 15.90 1.14 2.76
C ASP A 362 15.67 0.42 4.10
N ALA A 363 16.54 0.73 5.06
CA ALA A 363 16.51 0.13 6.40
C ALA A 363 15.26 0.51 7.21
N ASP A 364 14.60 1.60 6.83
CA ASP A 364 13.46 2.17 7.53
C ASP A 364 12.15 2.01 6.73
N LEU A 365 12.18 1.25 5.64
CA LEU A 365 11.02 1.02 4.77
C LEU A 365 9.80 0.61 5.61
N PRO A 366 8.70 1.39 5.59
CA PRO A 366 7.48 1.06 6.30
C PRO A 366 6.92 -0.29 5.86
N PHE A 367 6.68 -1.18 6.82
CA PHE A 367 6.10 -2.50 6.57
C PHE A 367 4.78 -2.67 7.32
N LEU A 368 3.66 -2.61 6.59
CA LEU A 368 2.32 -2.71 7.14
C LEU A 368 1.73 -4.07 6.80
N TYR A 369 1.37 -4.85 7.81
CA TYR A 369 0.74 -6.14 7.61
C TYR A 369 -0.57 -6.31 8.35
N VAL A 370 -1.42 -7.22 7.86
CA VAL A 370 -2.74 -7.49 8.44
C VAL A 370 -2.73 -8.80 9.22
N GLN A 371 -3.11 -8.74 10.50
CA GLN A 371 -3.39 -9.91 11.30
C GLN A 371 -4.63 -10.64 10.74
N LEU A 372 -4.62 -11.97 10.63
CA LEU A 372 -5.72 -12.71 10.01
C LEU A 372 -7.07 -12.39 10.68
N ALA A 373 -8.12 -12.25 9.87
CA ALA A 373 -9.48 -12.09 10.37
C ALA A 373 -9.99 -13.40 11.01
N ARG A 374 -11.14 -13.32 11.69
CA ARG A 374 -11.83 -14.53 12.14
C ARG A 374 -12.34 -15.34 10.95
N TYR A 375 -12.21 -16.66 11.03
CA TYR A 375 -12.67 -17.57 9.98
C TYR A 375 -13.01 -18.93 10.59
N ALA A 376 -14.19 -19.46 10.28
CA ALA A 376 -14.64 -20.76 10.76
C ALA A 376 -13.95 -21.88 9.95
N THR A 377 -12.86 -22.44 10.51
CA THR A 377 -12.01 -23.43 9.85
C THR A 377 -11.36 -24.40 10.85
N ASP A 378 -10.91 -25.54 10.33
CA ASP A 378 -10.05 -26.52 11.00
C ASP A 378 -8.55 -26.17 10.95
N LYS A 379 -8.15 -25.25 10.06
CA LYS A 379 -6.78 -24.72 9.96
C LYS A 379 -6.41 -23.87 11.17
N ASP A 380 -5.12 -23.71 11.47
CA ASP A 380 -4.65 -23.00 12.67
C ASP A 380 -4.55 -21.47 12.47
N PHE A 381 -5.69 -20.82 12.17
CA PHE A 381 -5.75 -19.36 12.01
C PHE A 381 -5.42 -18.63 13.31
N ARG A 382 -5.85 -19.16 14.46
CA ARG A 382 -5.49 -18.62 15.77
C ARG A 382 -3.98 -18.66 16.02
N GLY A 383 -3.32 -19.75 15.61
CA GLY A 383 -1.87 -19.86 15.68
C GLY A 383 -1.20 -18.81 14.82
N ILE A 384 -1.56 -18.69 13.53
CA ILE A 384 -1.00 -17.66 12.66
C ILE A 384 -1.21 -16.24 13.22
N ARG A 385 -2.39 -15.93 13.78
CA ARG A 385 -2.60 -14.63 14.46
C ARG A 385 -1.62 -14.38 15.59
N GLN A 386 -1.34 -15.39 16.41
CA GLN A 386 -0.32 -15.28 17.45
C GLN A 386 1.06 -15.01 16.84
N ARG A 387 1.45 -15.76 15.81
CA ARG A 387 2.76 -15.55 15.15
C ARG A 387 2.88 -14.16 14.54
N GLN A 388 1.80 -13.65 13.96
CA GLN A 388 1.71 -12.28 13.43
C GLN A 388 1.86 -11.23 14.55
N LEU A 389 1.30 -11.47 15.73
CA LEU A 389 1.51 -10.63 16.91
C LEU A 389 2.96 -10.74 17.41
N ASP A 390 3.51 -11.95 17.49
CA ASP A 390 4.87 -12.22 18.00
C ASP A 390 5.96 -11.50 17.19
N VAL A 391 5.74 -11.27 15.88
CA VAL A 391 6.66 -10.52 15.01
C VAL A 391 7.01 -9.15 15.60
N LEU A 392 6.03 -8.42 16.19
CA LEU A 392 6.27 -7.09 16.77
C LEU A 392 7.26 -7.10 17.93
N GLY A 393 7.35 -8.23 18.65
CA GLY A 393 8.23 -8.40 19.81
C GLY A 393 9.59 -9.05 19.50
N ASP A 394 9.79 -9.56 18.28
CA ASP A 394 10.94 -10.41 17.93
C ASP A 394 12.25 -9.62 17.84
N GLU A 395 13.29 -10.04 18.58
CA GLU A 395 14.61 -9.37 18.66
C GLU A 395 15.34 -9.28 17.32
N GLY A 396 15.03 -10.16 16.37
CA GLY A 396 15.59 -10.13 15.02
C GLY A 396 14.91 -9.13 14.08
N LEU A 397 13.77 -8.55 14.47
CA LEU A 397 13.07 -7.57 13.64
C LEU A 397 13.82 -6.22 13.65
N ALA A 398 14.38 -5.83 12.51
CA ALA A 398 14.98 -4.51 12.35
C ALA A 398 13.92 -3.39 12.46
N ASN A 399 14.32 -2.18 12.82
CA ASN A 399 13.50 -0.95 12.92
C ASN A 399 11.99 -1.22 13.13
N ARG A 400 11.64 -1.58 14.37
CA ARG A 400 10.27 -1.95 14.76
C ARG A 400 9.30 -0.76 14.69
N ASP A 401 9.80 0.46 14.82
CA ASP A 401 8.99 1.69 14.78
C ASP A 401 8.37 1.90 13.39
N HIS A 402 8.96 1.30 12.35
CA HIS A 402 8.48 1.31 10.97
C HIS A 402 7.77 -0.01 10.57
N VAL A 403 7.21 -0.73 11.55
CA VAL A 403 6.41 -1.94 11.33
C VAL A 403 5.06 -1.80 12.04
N ALA A 404 3.97 -2.07 11.33
CA ALA A 404 2.63 -1.99 11.89
C ALA A 404 1.79 -3.23 11.57
N MET A 405 1.04 -3.69 12.57
CA MET A 405 0.06 -4.76 12.43
C MET A 405 -1.36 -4.18 12.49
N THR A 406 -2.11 -4.29 11.40
CA THR A 406 -3.55 -4.00 11.40
C THR A 406 -4.33 -5.21 11.92
N VAL A 407 -5.06 -5.04 13.02
CA VAL A 407 -5.96 -6.07 13.57
C VAL A 407 -7.25 -6.15 12.76
N ALA A 408 -7.64 -7.37 12.33
CA ALA A 408 -8.78 -7.61 11.44
C ALA A 408 -9.93 -8.41 12.09
N ILE A 409 -9.93 -8.59 13.41
CA ILE A 409 -10.85 -9.51 14.09
C ILE A 409 -12.33 -9.08 14.02
N ASP A 410 -12.58 -7.80 13.74
CA ASP A 410 -13.90 -7.16 13.66
C ASP A 410 -14.30 -6.76 12.22
N THR A 411 -13.53 -7.16 11.20
CA THR A 411 -13.71 -6.66 9.82
C THR A 411 -14.44 -7.63 8.89
N ASP A 412 -15.08 -8.67 9.42
CA ASP A 412 -15.75 -9.69 8.61
C ASP A 412 -17.16 -9.30 8.14
N LYS A 413 -17.69 -8.16 8.62
CA LYS A 413 -18.97 -7.54 8.22
C LYS A 413 -20.15 -8.54 8.11
N GLY A 414 -20.22 -9.50 9.02
CA GLY A 414 -21.41 -10.35 9.16
C GLY A 414 -21.23 -11.83 8.84
N THR A 415 -20.05 -12.30 8.41
CA THR A 415 -19.83 -13.74 8.31
C THR A 415 -18.39 -14.20 8.58
N GLU A 416 -18.29 -15.19 9.47
CA GLU A 416 -17.11 -16.03 9.69
C GLU A 416 -16.89 -17.10 8.61
N ALA A 417 -17.89 -17.33 7.74
CA ALA A 417 -17.90 -18.49 6.85
C ALA A 417 -17.07 -18.27 5.56
N VAL A 418 -16.66 -17.04 5.30
CA VAL A 418 -15.93 -16.64 4.10
C VAL A 418 -14.51 -16.26 4.50
N ILE A 419 -13.53 -16.90 3.86
CA ILE A 419 -12.10 -16.70 4.16
C ILE A 419 -11.59 -15.30 3.73
N HIS A 420 -12.33 -14.64 2.84
CA HIS A 420 -12.07 -13.29 2.37
C HIS A 420 -12.99 -12.28 3.08
N PRO A 421 -12.57 -11.64 4.18
CA PRO A 421 -13.42 -10.69 4.90
C PRO A 421 -13.78 -9.49 4.01
N LEU A 422 -15.03 -9.01 4.10
CA LEU A 422 -15.52 -7.89 3.29
C LEU A 422 -14.93 -6.54 3.68
N GLY A 423 -14.50 -6.35 4.93
CA GLY A 423 -14.07 -5.05 5.47
C GLY A 423 -12.72 -4.53 4.96
N LYS A 424 -12.48 -4.59 3.65
CA LYS A 424 -11.29 -4.05 2.99
C LYS A 424 -11.23 -2.52 3.07
N ASP A 425 -12.37 -1.85 3.16
CA ASP A 425 -12.48 -0.42 3.46
C ASP A 425 -11.95 -0.09 4.87
N VAL A 426 -12.36 -0.87 5.88
CA VAL A 426 -11.90 -0.72 7.27
C VAL A 426 -10.41 -1.01 7.38
N LEU A 427 -9.94 -2.10 6.77
CA LEU A 427 -8.53 -2.47 6.76
C LEU A 427 -7.68 -1.44 6.02
N GLY A 428 -8.12 -0.99 4.84
CA GLY A 428 -7.42 0.02 4.05
C GLY A 428 -7.29 1.35 4.81
N ALA A 429 -8.33 1.77 5.53
CA ALA A 429 -8.29 2.96 6.37
C ALA A 429 -7.34 2.83 7.56
N ARG A 430 -7.35 1.68 8.25
CA ARG A 430 -6.41 1.41 9.36
C ARG A 430 -4.96 1.40 8.89
N MET A 431 -4.67 0.70 7.80
CA MET A 431 -3.33 0.67 7.20
C MET A 431 -2.89 2.06 6.74
N ALA A 432 -3.77 2.85 6.12
CA ALA A 432 -3.44 4.21 5.70
C ALA A 432 -3.15 5.12 6.89
N ALA A 433 -3.90 5.03 7.98
CA ALA A 433 -3.64 5.79 9.20
C ALA A 433 -2.30 5.39 9.84
N GLN A 434 -1.95 4.10 9.84
CA GLN A 434 -0.66 3.60 10.31
C GLN A 434 0.50 4.17 9.49
N TRP A 435 0.39 4.13 8.16
CA TRP A 435 1.42 4.66 7.27
C TRP A 435 1.55 6.19 7.36
N LEU A 436 0.43 6.92 7.42
CA LEU A 436 0.44 8.37 7.57
C LEU A 436 1.11 8.82 8.88
N ALA A 437 0.89 8.09 9.98
CA ALA A 437 1.57 8.36 11.24
C ALA A 437 3.09 8.17 11.10
N MET A 438 3.54 7.06 10.50
CA MET A 438 4.97 6.84 10.23
C MET A 438 5.56 7.94 9.35
N ALA A 439 4.87 8.33 8.27
CA ALA A 439 5.33 9.36 7.35
C ALA A 439 5.42 10.77 7.97
N HIS A 440 4.79 10.98 9.13
CA HIS A 440 4.81 12.24 9.88
C HIS A 440 5.62 12.15 11.19
N ASP A 441 6.33 11.04 11.43
CA ASP A 441 7.02 10.76 12.70
C ASP A 441 6.08 10.83 13.93
N GLU A 442 4.83 10.42 13.77
CA GLU A 442 3.79 10.38 14.80
C GLU A 442 3.60 8.97 15.37
N ALA A 443 2.96 8.88 16.54
CA ALA A 443 2.63 7.61 17.16
C ALA A 443 1.69 6.79 16.26
N VAL A 444 2.12 5.57 15.91
CA VAL A 444 1.38 4.69 15.01
C VAL A 444 0.08 4.21 15.70
N PRO A 445 -1.10 4.47 15.12
CA PRO A 445 -2.37 4.05 15.70
C PRO A 445 -2.49 2.51 15.68
N ASN A 446 -2.59 1.92 16.86
CA ASN A 446 -2.75 0.48 17.06
C ASN A 446 -3.80 0.20 18.11
N GLY A 447 -4.53 -0.90 17.95
CA GLY A 447 -5.34 -1.47 19.03
C GLY A 447 -4.49 -1.99 20.18
N PRO A 448 -5.07 -2.33 21.35
CA PRO A 448 -4.30 -2.89 22.46
C PRO A 448 -3.47 -4.12 22.03
N ILE A 449 -2.14 -4.00 22.19
CA ILE A 449 -1.17 -5.07 21.92
C ILE A 449 -0.67 -5.57 23.26
N ILE A 450 -0.89 -6.85 23.58
CA ILE A 450 -0.46 -7.40 24.87
C ILE A 450 1.07 -7.32 25.01
N GLU A 451 1.54 -6.80 26.13
CA GLU A 451 2.97 -6.78 26.48
C GLU A 451 3.27 -7.82 27.57
N LYS A 452 2.43 -7.84 28.61
CA LYS A 452 2.72 -8.62 29.81
C LYS A 452 1.47 -9.05 30.55
N ALA A 453 1.50 -10.27 31.08
CA ALA A 453 0.58 -10.75 32.10
C ALA A 453 1.33 -11.00 33.41
N THR A 454 0.85 -10.44 34.53
CA THR A 454 1.50 -10.54 35.84
C THR A 454 0.50 -11.01 36.90
N ALA A 455 0.86 -12.04 37.66
CA ALA A 455 0.04 -12.51 38.78
C ALA A 455 -0.09 -11.44 39.86
N VAL A 456 -1.28 -11.27 40.43
CA VAL A 456 -1.50 -10.35 41.56
C VAL A 456 -1.34 -11.13 42.87
N ALA A 457 -0.14 -11.05 43.47
CA ALA A 457 0.24 -11.87 44.62
C ALA A 457 -0.72 -11.81 45.82
N VAL A 458 -1.37 -10.67 46.03
CA VAL A 458 -2.28 -10.43 47.16
C VAL A 458 -3.69 -11.01 46.95
N LYS A 459 -4.03 -11.49 45.75
CA LYS A 459 -5.37 -12.00 45.42
C LYS A 459 -5.27 -13.22 44.49
N PRO A 460 -5.43 -14.45 45.00
CA PRO A 460 -5.46 -15.65 44.19
C PRO A 460 -6.46 -15.54 43.04
N GLY A 461 -6.15 -16.22 41.93
CA GLY A 461 -6.96 -16.21 40.71
C GLY A 461 -7.05 -14.85 40.01
N THR A 462 -6.11 -13.94 40.31
CA THR A 462 -6.09 -12.59 39.71
C THR A 462 -4.81 -12.35 38.92
N VAL A 463 -4.95 -11.84 37.70
CA VAL A 463 -3.84 -11.47 36.80
C VAL A 463 -4.08 -10.07 36.26
N ARG A 464 -3.04 -9.25 36.21
CA ARG A 464 -3.06 -7.95 35.54
C ARG A 464 -2.38 -8.06 34.18
N LEU A 465 -3.07 -7.59 33.15
CA LEU A 465 -2.60 -7.45 31.79
C LEU A 465 -2.14 -6.01 31.56
N ARG A 466 -0.95 -5.85 31.01
CA ARG A 466 -0.41 -4.59 30.50
C ARG A 466 -0.21 -4.71 29.00
N PHE A 467 -0.53 -3.64 28.29
CA PHE A 467 -0.38 -3.52 26.85
C PHE A 467 0.83 -2.65 26.51
N ALA A 468 1.34 -2.75 25.29
CA ALA A 468 2.43 -1.92 24.80
C ALA A 468 2.06 -0.43 24.91
N ASP A 469 3.06 0.39 25.24
CA ASP A 469 2.85 1.83 25.45
C ASP A 469 2.18 2.48 24.22
N GLY A 470 1.20 3.36 24.46
CA GLY A 470 0.40 4.01 23.42
C GLY A 470 -0.69 3.14 22.76
N THR A 471 -0.79 1.85 23.10
CA THR A 471 -1.81 0.95 22.51
C THR A 471 -3.06 0.75 23.39
N ALA A 472 -3.01 1.17 24.66
CA ALA A 472 -4.11 1.03 25.62
C ALA A 472 -4.68 2.38 26.11
N ASP A 473 -4.47 3.45 25.36
CA ASP A 473 -5.07 4.73 25.68
C ASP A 473 -6.60 4.66 25.54
N ALA A 474 -7.32 5.09 26.58
CA ALA A 474 -8.79 5.04 26.61
C ALA A 474 -9.39 3.65 26.32
N LEU A 475 -8.89 2.62 27.02
CA LEU A 475 -9.49 1.28 26.97
C LEU A 475 -11.00 1.33 27.22
N ASN A 476 -11.76 0.67 26.35
CA ASN A 476 -13.21 0.59 26.44
C ASN A 476 -13.73 -0.72 25.83
N VAL A 477 -15.04 -0.91 25.95
CA VAL A 477 -15.74 -2.08 25.44
C VAL A 477 -16.64 -1.65 24.28
N ARG A 478 -16.49 -2.32 23.14
CA ARG A 478 -17.35 -2.12 21.97
C ARG A 478 -17.86 -3.44 21.43
N MET A 479 -18.97 -3.36 20.73
CA MET A 479 -19.55 -4.47 19.98
C MET A 479 -19.32 -4.26 18.49
N PRO A 480 -18.55 -5.13 17.80
CA PRO A 480 -18.46 -5.12 16.35
C PRO A 480 -19.84 -5.24 15.69
N LYS A 481 -20.10 -4.39 14.69
CA LYS A 481 -21.26 -4.50 13.83
C LYS A 481 -20.99 -5.60 12.79
N ARG A 482 -21.59 -6.76 13.02
CA ARG A 482 -21.61 -7.89 12.07
C ARG A 482 -22.67 -7.66 10.98
N ASP A 483 -22.51 -6.56 10.24
CA ASP A 483 -23.44 -6.07 9.22
C ASP A 483 -22.66 -5.64 7.97
N VAL A 484 -23.13 -6.00 6.78
CA VAL A 484 -22.53 -5.62 5.49
C VAL A 484 -22.53 -4.11 5.28
N GLY A 485 -23.51 -3.40 5.86
CA GLY A 485 -23.62 -1.94 5.77
C GLY A 485 -22.70 -1.17 6.72
N ALA A 486 -22.01 -1.86 7.65
CA ALA A 486 -21.05 -1.20 8.54
C ALA A 486 -19.84 -0.70 7.73
N GLY A 487 -19.43 0.54 7.95
CA GLY A 487 -18.28 1.18 7.31
C GLY A 487 -17.17 1.47 8.31
N VAL A 488 -16.19 2.25 7.87
CA VAL A 488 -14.98 2.59 8.66
C VAL A 488 -15.32 3.30 9.97
N ASP A 489 -16.28 4.23 9.96
CA ASP A 489 -16.56 5.09 11.11
C ASP A 489 -17.52 4.45 12.13
N ASP A 490 -18.15 3.33 11.78
CA ASP A 490 -19.20 2.71 12.60
C ASP A 490 -19.08 1.18 12.71
N ILE A 491 -17.90 0.61 12.40
CA ILE A 491 -17.63 -0.83 12.47
C ILE A 491 -17.84 -1.45 13.86
N ALA A 492 -17.85 -0.64 14.92
CA ALA A 492 -18.19 -1.08 16.27
C ALA A 492 -18.91 0.01 17.07
N THR A 493 -19.86 -0.37 17.92
CA THR A 493 -20.59 0.56 18.80
C THR A 493 -20.14 0.43 20.25
N PRO A 494 -20.06 1.52 21.03
CA PRO A 494 -19.84 1.42 22.48
C PRO A 494 -20.82 0.46 23.14
N ALA A 495 -20.36 -0.27 24.15
CA ALA A 495 -21.16 -1.24 24.87
C ALA A 495 -20.85 -1.19 26.38
N ASP A 496 -21.91 -1.36 27.18
CA ASP A 496 -21.77 -1.50 28.63
C ASP A 496 -21.37 -2.94 29.02
N GLY A 497 -20.74 -3.06 30.19
CA GLY A 497 -20.34 -4.33 30.78
C GLY A 497 -18.88 -4.70 30.55
N GLU A 498 -18.51 -5.91 30.94
CA GLU A 498 -17.13 -6.42 30.85
C GLU A 498 -16.79 -6.90 29.42
N PRO A 499 -15.54 -6.75 28.97
CA PRO A 499 -15.10 -7.36 27.72
C PRO A 499 -15.10 -8.89 27.86
N GLU A 500 -15.54 -9.57 26.80
CA GLU A 500 -15.67 -11.02 26.72
C GLU A 500 -14.46 -11.65 26.01
N GLY A 501 -14.32 -12.97 26.14
CA GLY A 501 -13.33 -13.75 25.37
C GLY A 501 -11.98 -13.90 26.05
N PHE A 502 -11.85 -13.50 27.32
CA PHE A 502 -10.72 -13.82 28.18
C PHE A 502 -10.89 -15.20 28.82
N GLU A 503 -9.83 -16.00 28.75
CA GLU A 503 -9.73 -17.30 29.39
C GLU A 503 -8.38 -17.45 30.08
N VAL A 504 -8.35 -18.19 31.18
CA VAL A 504 -7.15 -18.44 31.98
C VAL A 504 -6.97 -19.92 32.24
N ALA A 505 -5.72 -20.37 32.37
CA ALA A 505 -5.38 -21.75 32.68
C ALA A 505 -4.39 -21.84 33.84
N GLY A 506 -4.52 -22.90 34.64
CA GLY A 506 -3.56 -23.28 35.66
C GLY A 506 -2.41 -24.12 35.08
N ALA A 507 -1.76 -24.92 35.93
CA ALA A 507 -0.69 -25.82 35.51
C ALA A 507 -1.17 -27.01 34.67
N ASP A 508 -2.47 -27.29 34.64
CA ASP A 508 -3.10 -28.34 33.84
C ASP A 508 -3.32 -27.95 32.37
N GLY A 509 -3.16 -26.65 32.04
CA GLY A 509 -3.42 -26.11 30.71
C GLY A 509 -4.90 -26.06 30.33
N ALA A 510 -5.81 -26.32 31.26
CA ALA A 510 -7.25 -26.28 31.00
C ALA A 510 -7.75 -24.83 31.08
N PHE A 511 -8.05 -24.24 29.93
CA PHE A 511 -8.56 -22.86 29.86
C PHE A 511 -10.02 -22.79 30.30
N VAL A 512 -10.31 -21.87 31.20
CA VAL A 512 -11.67 -21.53 31.67
C VAL A 512 -11.92 -20.02 31.49
N PRO A 513 -13.18 -19.58 31.29
CA PRO A 513 -13.50 -18.16 31.22
C PRO A 513 -13.06 -17.39 32.46
N ALA A 514 -12.62 -16.14 32.27
CA ALA A 514 -12.31 -15.20 33.35
C ALA A 514 -13.11 -13.90 33.19
N ARG A 515 -13.51 -13.31 34.32
CA ARG A 515 -14.07 -11.96 34.35
C ARG A 515 -12.96 -10.95 34.09
N ALA A 516 -13.27 -9.87 33.40
CA ALA A 516 -12.30 -8.86 32.99
C ALA A 516 -12.77 -7.47 33.38
N THR A 517 -11.93 -6.73 34.09
CA THR A 517 -12.21 -5.35 34.51
C THR A 517 -11.14 -4.42 33.95
N ILE A 518 -11.55 -3.33 33.31
CA ILE A 518 -10.64 -2.29 32.83
C ILE A 518 -10.26 -1.39 34.01
N GLU A 519 -8.96 -1.26 34.27
CA GLU A 519 -8.37 -0.40 35.30
C GLU A 519 -7.36 0.55 34.64
N GLY A 520 -7.83 1.73 34.21
CA GLY A 520 -7.00 2.68 33.46
C GLY A 520 -6.58 2.12 32.11
N ASP A 521 -5.27 1.99 31.89
CA ASP A 521 -4.63 1.40 30.71
C ASP A 521 -4.34 -0.10 30.87
N THR A 522 -4.84 -0.72 31.95
CA THR A 522 -4.66 -2.16 32.23
C THR A 522 -5.99 -2.91 32.25
N VAL A 523 -5.91 -4.24 32.12
CA VAL A 523 -7.06 -5.14 32.34
C VAL A 523 -6.73 -6.11 33.46
N VAL A 524 -7.59 -6.19 34.47
CA VAL A 524 -7.49 -7.17 35.56
C VAL A 524 -8.45 -8.32 35.29
N LEU A 525 -7.89 -9.52 35.22
CA LEU A 525 -8.64 -10.76 35.09
C LEU A 525 -8.84 -11.41 36.44
N GLN A 526 -10.04 -11.98 36.65
CA GLN A 526 -10.36 -12.79 37.83
C GLN A 526 -11.01 -14.11 37.43
N SER A 527 -10.50 -15.21 37.98
CA SER A 527 -11.10 -16.54 37.89
C SER A 527 -11.45 -17.07 39.28
N ASP A 528 -12.65 -17.63 39.41
CA ASP A 528 -13.10 -18.30 40.64
C ASP A 528 -12.70 -19.79 40.66
N GLY A 529 -12.18 -20.33 39.54
CA GLY A 529 -11.85 -21.75 39.37
C GLY A 529 -10.36 -22.05 39.26
N VAL A 530 -9.49 -21.03 39.14
CA VAL A 530 -8.04 -21.20 38.97
C VAL A 530 -7.29 -20.22 39.88
N ASP A 531 -6.80 -20.69 41.03
CA ASP A 531 -6.07 -19.83 41.97
C ASP A 531 -4.68 -19.43 41.46
N ALA A 532 -3.95 -20.37 40.86
CA ALA A 532 -2.59 -20.18 40.37
C ALA A 532 -2.58 -20.12 38.84
N ILE A 533 -3.01 -18.99 38.29
CA ILE A 533 -3.04 -18.77 36.84
C ILE A 533 -1.61 -18.79 36.27
N ARG A 534 -1.42 -19.55 35.19
CA ARG A 534 -0.14 -19.73 34.49
C ARG A 534 -0.15 -19.19 33.08
N SER A 535 -1.29 -19.18 32.41
CA SER A 535 -1.43 -18.63 31.06
C SER A 535 -2.77 -17.93 30.91
N VAL A 536 -2.80 -16.92 30.06
CA VAL A 536 -3.99 -16.14 29.68
C VAL A 536 -4.13 -16.16 28.17
N ARG A 537 -5.36 -16.20 27.68
CA ARG A 537 -5.64 -15.97 26.26
C ARG A 537 -6.85 -15.06 26.06
N TYR A 538 -6.86 -14.35 24.95
CA TYR A 538 -7.92 -13.44 24.53
C TYR A 538 -8.30 -13.73 23.07
N LEU A 539 -9.59 -14.00 22.81
CA LEU A 539 -10.13 -14.31 21.47
C LEU A 539 -9.32 -15.40 20.71
N TYR A 540 -8.75 -16.35 21.44
CA TYR A 540 -7.83 -17.37 20.93
C TYR A 540 -8.56 -18.61 20.38
N ALA A 541 -9.49 -18.38 19.47
CA ALA A 541 -10.20 -19.39 18.68
C ALA A 541 -10.20 -18.95 17.23
N ASN A 542 -10.23 -19.87 16.25
CA ASN A 542 -10.25 -19.51 14.82
C ASN A 542 -11.37 -18.52 14.47
N ASP A 543 -12.53 -18.73 15.08
CA ASP A 543 -13.69 -17.85 15.01
C ASP A 543 -14.25 -17.54 16.42
N PRO A 544 -13.75 -16.49 17.09
CA PRO A 544 -14.22 -16.13 18.42
C PRO A 544 -15.64 -15.53 18.38
N GLN A 545 -16.51 -16.02 19.27
CA GLN A 545 -17.93 -15.62 19.35
C GLN A 545 -18.23 -14.50 20.35
N ALA A 546 -17.19 -13.92 20.96
CA ALA A 546 -17.36 -12.79 21.87
C ALA A 546 -18.07 -11.62 21.16
N ARG A 547 -19.04 -11.04 21.84
CA ARG A 547 -19.83 -9.90 21.33
C ARG A 547 -19.23 -8.58 21.78
N ARG A 548 -18.81 -8.51 23.05
CA ARG A 548 -18.15 -7.35 23.66
C ARG A 548 -16.65 -7.54 23.60
N LEU A 549 -15.97 -6.77 22.75
CA LEU A 549 -14.52 -6.86 22.62
C LEU A 549 -13.85 -5.65 23.31
N LEU A 550 -12.56 -5.81 23.61
CA LEU A 550 -11.72 -4.76 24.14
C LEU A 550 -11.21 -3.88 22.99
N TYR A 551 -11.30 -2.57 23.17
CA TYR A 551 -10.83 -1.55 22.22
C TYR A 551 -9.99 -0.49 22.96
N ASN A 552 -9.16 0.26 22.22
CA ASN A 552 -8.62 1.56 22.65
C ASN A 552 -9.28 2.67 21.81
N ASP A 553 -10.15 3.46 22.42
CA ASP A 553 -11.09 4.33 21.69
C ASP A 553 -11.85 3.59 20.54
N ALA A 554 -11.27 3.48 19.34
CA ALA A 554 -11.85 2.91 18.13
C ALA A 554 -11.16 1.65 17.55
N LEU A 555 -9.98 1.21 18.01
CA LEU A 555 -9.28 0.04 17.44
C LEU A 555 -9.37 -1.21 18.34
N PRO A 556 -9.64 -2.41 17.77
CA PRO A 556 -9.81 -3.63 18.55
C PRO A 556 -8.48 -4.17 19.08
N ALA A 557 -8.49 -4.75 20.27
CA ALA A 557 -7.35 -5.47 20.83
C ALA A 557 -6.99 -6.69 19.98
N SER A 558 -5.69 -6.93 19.82
CA SER A 558 -5.20 -8.11 19.10
C SER A 558 -5.49 -9.39 19.91
N PRO A 559 -6.00 -10.47 19.28
CA PRO A 559 -6.08 -11.78 19.92
C PRO A 559 -4.70 -12.32 20.33
N PHE A 560 -4.61 -12.96 21.49
CA PHE A 560 -3.34 -13.48 22.00
C PHE A 560 -3.48 -14.71 22.91
N VAL A 561 -2.37 -15.40 23.14
CA VAL A 561 -2.07 -16.26 24.29
C VAL A 561 -0.71 -15.85 24.85
N ILE A 562 -0.60 -15.77 26.18
CA ILE A 562 0.63 -15.36 26.87
C ILE A 562 0.76 -16.08 28.21
N ASP A 563 2.00 -16.32 28.63
CA ASP A 563 2.30 -16.84 29.96
C ASP A 563 2.29 -15.74 31.02
N VAL A 564 1.91 -16.15 32.24
CA VAL A 564 1.85 -15.26 33.39
C VAL A 564 3.17 -15.26 34.13
N THR A 565 3.78 -14.08 34.20
CA THR A 565 4.94 -13.81 35.03
C THR A 565 4.55 -13.63 36.50
N ARG A 566 5.43 -14.02 37.41
CA ARG A 566 5.22 -13.93 38.86
C ARG A 566 6.04 -12.82 39.48
#